data_AF-T1BB71-F1
#
_entry.id   AF-T1BB71-F1
#
_cell.length_a   1.000
_cell.length_b   1.000
_cell.length_c   1.000
_cell.angle_alpha   90.00
_cell.angle_beta   90.00
_cell.angle_gamma   90.00
#
_symmetry.space_group_name_H-M   'P 1'
#
loop_
_entity.id
_entity.type
_entity.pdbx_description
1 polymer ?
#
loop_
_entity_poly.entity_id
_entity_poly.type
_entity_poly.pdbx_seq_one_letter_code
_entity_poly.pdbx_strand_id
1 'polypeptide(L)'
;LGPTRFAALSRVYDGTIGGTVQLGRGWQMTASESGGEQYLRADEYGVADPARLAAALADSNPATAFNAFGYGSDNNPATVAAIGQIYRRRSSSTLESSDLVANGPLLRLPAGQAKLAVGLEWRTETLALEVPQPGSPRGAIVAERYGRRILSVYSQLHVPLLGSGRDSLARPRLALDLAGRYDHYSDFGGTFNPMARLEWIASDWLNLRASWGRSYRAPTLDALYDTSQNVSGLTVVPDPLSASGR
;
A
#
# COMPACT_ATOMS: atom_id res chain seq x y z
N LEU A 1 4.44 -19.51 -28.40
CA LEU A 1 5.04 -19.21 -27.08
C LEU A 1 4.41 -19.99 -25.92
N GLY A 2 3.22 -20.60 -26.10
CA GLY A 2 2.51 -21.29 -25.03
C GLY A 2 1.67 -20.32 -24.18
N PRO A 3 1.07 -20.78 -23.08
CA PRO A 3 0.32 -19.91 -22.17
C PRO A 3 1.27 -18.94 -21.46
N THR A 4 0.80 -17.71 -21.26
CA THR A 4 1.49 -16.73 -20.40
C THR A 4 1.58 -17.28 -18.98
N ARG A 5 2.76 -17.17 -18.36
CA ARG A 5 2.99 -17.60 -16.97
C ARG A 5 3.58 -16.45 -16.18
N PHE A 6 3.23 -16.39 -14.89
CA PHE A 6 3.72 -15.36 -13.98
C PHE A 6 4.49 -16.03 -12.83
N ALA A 7 5.63 -15.44 -12.47
CA ALA A 7 6.36 -15.78 -11.25
C ALA A 7 6.71 -14.50 -10.51
N ALA A 8 6.50 -14.49 -9.19
CA ALA A 8 6.85 -13.35 -8.36
C ALA A 8 7.74 -13.79 -7.19
N LEU A 9 8.73 -12.96 -6.87
CA LEU A 9 9.56 -13.07 -5.67
C LEU A 9 9.37 -11.80 -4.86
N SER A 10 8.94 -11.95 -3.61
CA SER A 10 8.86 -10.87 -2.63
C SER A 10 9.89 -11.11 -1.52
N ARG A 11 10.59 -10.05 -1.12
CA ARG A 11 11.45 -10.03 0.07
C ARG A 11 11.02 -8.85 0.92
N VAL A 12 10.83 -9.08 2.20
CA VAL A 12 10.39 -8.07 3.16
C VAL A 12 11.37 -8.08 4.32
N TYR A 13 11.81 -6.90 4.71
CA TYR A 13 12.61 -6.66 5.89
C TYR A 13 11.90 -5.58 6.70
N ASP A 14 11.72 -5.80 7.99
CA ASP A 14 11.16 -4.82 8.90
C ASP A 14 11.83 -4.93 10.27
N GLY A 15 11.79 -3.83 11.00
CA GLY A 15 12.32 -3.77 12.35
C GLY A 15 11.79 -2.55 13.09
N THR A 16 11.64 -2.70 14.41
CA THR A 16 11.22 -1.64 15.31
C THR A 16 12.12 -1.64 16.54
N ILE A 17 12.53 -0.45 16.96
CA ILE A 17 13.16 -0.22 18.25
C ILE A 17 12.36 0.83 19.02
N GLY A 18 12.25 0.66 20.33
CA GLY A 18 11.57 1.64 21.15
C GLY A 18 11.96 1.55 22.61
N GLY A 19 11.71 2.64 23.32
CA GLY A 19 11.98 2.78 24.74
C GLY A 19 10.81 3.45 25.44
N THR A 20 10.53 3.02 26.67
CA THR A 20 9.53 3.65 27.52
C THR A 20 10.20 4.22 28.76
N VAL A 21 9.88 5.48 29.07
CA VAL A 21 10.32 6.17 30.28
C VAL A 21 9.10 6.50 31.13
N GLN A 22 9.21 6.22 32.42
CA GLN A 22 8.25 6.72 33.40
C GLN A 22 8.50 8.21 33.62
N LEU A 23 7.47 9.01 33.39
CA LEU A 23 7.43 10.41 33.76
C LEU A 23 6.88 10.54 35.19
N GLY A 24 7.00 11.73 35.77
CA GLY A 24 6.39 12.00 37.08
C GLY A 24 4.85 11.87 37.06
N ARG A 25 4.25 11.66 38.23
CA ARG A 25 2.78 11.62 38.43
C ARG A 25 2.06 10.51 37.66
N GLY A 26 2.73 9.38 37.41
CA GLY A 26 2.13 8.20 36.77
C GLY A 26 1.93 8.34 35.26
N TRP A 27 2.57 9.35 34.65
CA TRP A 27 2.69 9.44 33.21
C TRP A 27 3.82 8.55 32.72
N GLN A 28 3.71 8.05 31.51
CA GLN A 28 4.81 7.40 30.81
C GLN A 28 4.88 7.96 29.39
N MET A 29 6.08 7.90 28.81
CA MET A 29 6.32 8.26 27.43
C MET A 29 7.03 7.10 26.74
N THR A 30 6.54 6.73 25.58
CA THR A 30 7.16 5.75 24.69
C THR A 30 7.61 6.47 23.43
N ALA A 31 8.87 6.25 23.06
CA ALA A 31 9.43 6.64 21.77
C ALA A 31 9.76 5.37 20.99
N SER A 32 9.40 5.32 19.71
CA SER A 32 9.75 4.20 18.84
C SER A 32 10.10 4.66 17.43
N GLU A 33 11.01 3.93 16.81
CA GLU A 33 11.40 4.06 15.42
C GLU A 33 11.14 2.71 14.74
N SER A 34 10.44 2.74 13.61
CA SER A 34 10.15 1.55 12.81
C SER A 34 10.57 1.81 11.37
N GLY A 35 11.18 0.81 10.75
CA GLY A 35 11.60 0.86 9.36
C GLY A 35 11.30 -0.46 8.67
N GLY A 36 10.94 -0.40 7.39
CA GLY A 36 10.78 -1.59 6.58
C GLY A 36 10.97 -1.31 5.10
N GLU A 37 11.44 -2.34 4.39
CA GLU A 37 11.57 -2.35 2.94
C GLU A 37 10.97 -3.65 2.38
N GLN A 38 10.17 -3.50 1.34
CA GLN A 38 9.68 -4.59 0.52
C GLN A 38 10.24 -4.47 -0.88
N TYR A 39 10.92 -5.52 -1.34
CA TYR A 39 11.32 -5.66 -2.74
C TYR A 39 10.45 -6.71 -3.43
N LEU A 40 9.89 -6.35 -4.58
CA LEU A 40 9.14 -7.24 -5.43
C LEU A 40 9.83 -7.36 -6.79
N ARG A 41 9.92 -8.58 -7.28
CA ARG A 41 10.24 -8.88 -8.67
C ARG A 41 9.13 -9.74 -9.26
N ALA A 42 8.53 -9.27 -10.33
CA ALA A 42 7.57 -10.01 -11.13
C ALA A 42 8.18 -10.33 -12.50
N ASP A 43 8.18 -11.61 -12.86
CA ASP A 43 8.60 -12.11 -14.16
C ASP A 43 7.36 -12.67 -14.89
N GLU A 44 7.15 -12.24 -16.13
CA GLU A 44 6.11 -12.72 -17.04
C GLU A 44 6.78 -13.44 -18.22
N TYR A 45 6.34 -14.67 -18.47
CA TYR A 45 6.88 -15.58 -19.49
C TYR A 45 5.84 -15.88 -20.55
N GLY A 46 6.27 -16.34 -21.72
CA GLY A 46 5.37 -16.74 -22.80
C GLY A 46 4.81 -15.58 -23.61
N VAL A 47 5.42 -14.40 -23.48
CA VAL A 47 5.05 -13.13 -24.12
C VAL A 47 5.99 -12.84 -25.29
N ALA A 48 5.44 -12.30 -26.37
CA ALA A 48 6.21 -11.93 -27.55
C ALA A 48 6.75 -10.51 -27.42
N ASP A 49 7.97 -10.29 -27.88
CA ASP A 49 8.54 -8.97 -28.16
C ASP A 49 7.80 -8.36 -29.35
N PRO A 50 7.08 -7.23 -29.17
CA PRO A 50 6.29 -6.65 -30.24
C PRO A 50 7.13 -6.29 -31.48
N ALA A 51 8.37 -5.84 -31.30
CA ALA A 51 9.25 -5.47 -32.41
C ALA A 51 9.77 -6.71 -33.14
N ARG A 52 10.13 -7.77 -32.40
CA ARG A 52 10.56 -9.04 -33.01
C ARG A 52 9.41 -9.78 -33.67
N LEU A 53 8.22 -9.74 -33.07
CA LEU A 53 7.01 -10.30 -33.65
C LEU A 53 6.65 -9.58 -34.95
N ALA A 54 6.68 -8.24 -34.96
CA ALA A 54 6.44 -7.46 -36.18
C ALA A 54 7.45 -7.79 -37.28
N ALA A 55 8.75 -7.92 -36.93
CA ALA A 55 9.77 -8.33 -37.89
C ALA A 55 9.55 -9.75 -38.42
N ALA A 56 9.15 -10.69 -37.57
CA ALA A 56 8.86 -12.06 -37.97
C ALA A 56 7.57 -12.18 -38.81
N LEU A 57 6.57 -11.33 -38.57
CA LEU A 57 5.36 -11.20 -39.41
C LEU A 57 5.66 -10.61 -40.78
N ALA A 58 6.63 -9.70 -40.87
CA ALA A 58 7.05 -9.05 -42.11
C ALA A 58 8.10 -9.85 -42.91
N ASP A 59 8.59 -10.98 -42.38
CA ASP A 59 9.53 -11.86 -43.08
C ASP A 59 8.83 -12.53 -44.27
N SER A 60 9.37 -12.34 -45.48
CA SER A 60 8.82 -12.91 -46.71
C SER A 60 9.15 -14.39 -46.91
N ASN A 61 10.08 -14.97 -46.13
CA ASN A 61 10.48 -16.36 -46.26
C ASN A 61 9.51 -17.28 -45.48
N PRO A 62 8.69 -18.13 -46.14
CA PRO A 62 7.73 -18.98 -45.46
C PRO A 62 8.34 -19.98 -44.46
N ALA A 63 9.64 -20.30 -44.60
CA ALA A 63 10.35 -21.19 -43.68
C ALA A 63 10.74 -20.52 -42.35
N THR A 64 10.78 -19.19 -42.29
CA THR A 64 11.19 -18.42 -41.09
C THR A 64 10.16 -17.37 -40.65
N ALA A 65 9.20 -17.03 -41.49
CA ALA A 65 8.10 -16.13 -41.17
C ALA A 65 7.21 -16.67 -40.05
N PHE A 66 6.66 -15.76 -39.26
CA PHE A 66 5.68 -16.09 -38.24
C PHE A 66 4.28 -16.22 -38.87
N ASN A 67 3.70 -17.40 -38.78
CA ASN A 67 2.35 -17.69 -39.24
C ASN A 67 1.34 -17.44 -38.10
N ALA A 68 0.61 -16.33 -38.16
CA ALA A 68 -0.41 -15.95 -37.19
C ALA A 68 -1.71 -16.77 -37.28
N PHE A 69 -1.92 -17.50 -38.39
CA PHE A 69 -3.15 -18.26 -38.65
C PHE A 69 -2.95 -19.78 -38.52
N GLY A 70 -1.71 -20.24 -38.37
CA GLY A 70 -1.36 -21.64 -38.17
C GLY A 70 -1.47 -22.08 -36.71
N TYR A 71 -1.45 -23.38 -36.48
CA TYR A 71 -1.26 -23.94 -35.15
C TYR A 71 0.17 -23.65 -34.67
N GLY A 72 0.41 -23.71 -33.36
CA GLY A 72 1.73 -23.44 -32.78
C GLY A 72 2.84 -24.37 -33.32
N SER A 73 2.48 -25.56 -33.81
CA SER A 73 3.37 -26.52 -34.49
C SER A 73 3.81 -26.10 -35.89
N ASP A 74 3.08 -25.19 -36.53
CA ASP A 74 3.26 -24.82 -37.93
C ASP A 74 4.29 -23.69 -38.09
N ASN A 75 4.71 -23.09 -36.97
CA ASN A 75 5.72 -22.07 -36.93
C ASN A 75 7.12 -22.68 -36.71
N ASN A 76 8.13 -22.11 -37.36
CA ASN A 76 9.52 -22.50 -37.13
C ASN A 76 9.90 -22.33 -35.65
N PRO A 77 10.40 -23.37 -34.95
CA PRO A 77 10.77 -23.30 -33.54
C PRO A 77 11.78 -22.19 -33.22
N ALA A 78 12.73 -21.92 -34.13
CA ALA A 78 13.71 -20.85 -33.96
C ALA A 78 13.06 -19.46 -34.04
N THR A 79 12.09 -19.26 -34.93
CA THR A 79 11.30 -18.02 -35.02
C THR A 79 10.48 -17.80 -33.75
N VAL A 80 9.79 -18.85 -33.28
CA VAL A 80 9.01 -18.78 -32.03
C VAL A 80 9.91 -18.47 -30.83
N ALA A 81 11.11 -19.05 -30.77
CA ALA A 81 12.08 -18.74 -29.71
C ALA A 81 12.63 -17.30 -29.82
N ALA A 82 12.86 -16.80 -31.03
CA ALA A 82 13.42 -15.46 -31.28
C ALA A 82 12.45 -14.34 -30.90
N ILE A 83 11.14 -14.53 -31.14
CA ILE A 83 10.11 -13.54 -30.76
C ILE A 83 9.80 -13.57 -29.25
N GLY A 84 10.19 -14.61 -28.53
CA GLY A 84 9.92 -14.72 -27.10
C GLY A 84 10.74 -13.73 -26.27
N GLN A 85 10.11 -13.19 -25.23
CA GLN A 85 10.79 -12.39 -24.21
C GLN A 85 10.26 -12.71 -22.82
N ILE A 86 11.00 -12.27 -21.80
CA ILE A 86 10.58 -12.30 -20.41
C ILE A 86 10.42 -10.84 -19.96
N TYR A 87 9.20 -10.42 -19.64
CA TYR A 87 9.00 -9.12 -19.01
C TYR A 87 9.33 -9.23 -17.53
N ARG A 88 10.32 -8.47 -17.09
CA ARG A 88 10.70 -8.38 -15.69
C ARG A 88 10.38 -6.98 -15.20
N ARG A 89 9.66 -6.90 -14.09
CA ARG A 89 9.39 -5.66 -13.37
C ARG A 89 9.90 -5.78 -11.96
N ARG A 90 10.58 -4.74 -11.49
CA ARG A 90 11.04 -4.64 -10.11
C ARG A 90 10.39 -3.43 -9.46
N SER A 91 10.08 -3.59 -8.18
CA SER A 91 9.68 -2.49 -7.32
C SER A 91 10.29 -2.63 -5.94
N SER A 92 10.52 -1.50 -5.29
CA SER A 92 10.86 -1.43 -3.86
C SER A 92 9.95 -0.41 -3.17
N SER A 93 9.42 -0.77 -2.02
CA SER A 93 8.60 0.10 -1.17
C SER A 93 9.27 0.21 0.19
N THR A 94 9.46 1.43 0.69
CA THR A 94 10.00 1.66 2.04
C THR A 94 9.00 2.43 2.90
N LEU A 95 8.99 2.08 4.19
CA LEU A 95 8.19 2.72 5.22
C LEU A 95 9.07 2.99 6.43
N GLU A 96 9.13 4.25 6.86
CA GLU A 96 9.84 4.66 8.07
C GLU A 96 8.90 5.47 8.94
N SER A 97 8.86 5.20 10.25
CA SER A 97 7.96 5.85 11.21
C SER A 97 8.67 6.14 12.51
N SER A 98 8.61 7.40 12.94
CA SER A 98 9.02 7.86 14.25
C SER A 98 7.79 8.23 15.07
N ASP A 99 7.62 7.59 16.21
CA ASP A 99 6.45 7.73 17.06
C ASP A 99 6.84 8.18 18.47
N LEU A 100 6.13 9.19 18.98
CA LEU A 100 6.20 9.65 20.36
C LEU A 100 4.81 9.61 20.96
N VAL A 101 4.64 8.86 22.05
CA VAL A 101 3.35 8.74 22.75
C VAL A 101 3.55 8.99 24.23
N ALA A 102 2.76 9.89 24.80
CA ALA A 102 2.70 10.09 26.24
C ALA A 102 1.29 9.80 26.75
N ASN A 103 1.18 9.00 27.81
CA ASN A 103 -0.10 8.66 28.40
C ASN A 103 -0.03 8.60 29.92
N GLY A 104 -1.14 8.94 30.57
CA GLY A 104 -1.19 8.96 32.02
C GLY A 104 -2.54 9.42 32.58
N PRO A 105 -2.61 9.55 33.91
CA PRO A 105 -3.78 10.10 34.57
C PRO A 105 -3.91 11.61 34.30
N LEU A 106 -5.13 12.05 33.98
CA LEU A 106 -5.43 13.47 33.77
C LEU A 106 -6.01 14.08 35.04
N LEU A 107 -7.11 13.52 35.55
CA LEU A 107 -7.81 14.02 36.73
C LEU A 107 -8.58 12.88 37.42
N ARG A 108 -8.82 13.03 38.71
CA ARG A 108 -9.60 12.07 39.51
C ARG A 108 -11.06 12.52 39.56
N LEU A 109 -11.97 11.68 39.09
CA LEU A 109 -13.42 11.87 39.17
C LEU A 109 -14.01 10.97 40.26
N PRO A 110 -15.23 11.27 40.75
CA PRO A 110 -15.95 10.37 41.66
C PRO A 110 -16.13 8.95 41.07
N ALA A 111 -16.35 8.87 39.76
CA ALA A 111 -16.55 7.62 39.03
C ALA A 111 -15.25 6.87 38.68
N GLY A 112 -14.07 7.46 38.91
CA GLY A 112 -12.78 6.86 38.55
C GLY A 112 -11.78 7.88 38.04
N GLN A 113 -10.62 7.39 37.58
CA GLN A 113 -9.58 8.26 37.04
C GLN A 113 -9.79 8.48 35.55
N ALA A 114 -9.91 9.74 35.13
CA ALA A 114 -9.85 10.09 33.72
C ALA A 114 -8.39 10.02 33.25
N LYS A 115 -8.18 9.51 32.03
CA LYS A 115 -6.86 9.27 31.46
C LYS A 115 -6.74 9.98 30.12
N LEU A 116 -5.55 10.47 29.84
CA LEU A 116 -5.22 11.12 28.58
C LEU A 116 -4.03 10.40 27.96
N ALA A 117 -4.11 10.19 26.65
CA ALA A 117 -2.99 9.86 25.80
C ALA A 117 -2.86 10.93 24.72
N VAL A 118 -1.64 11.34 24.41
CA VAL A 118 -1.29 12.22 23.30
C VAL A 118 -0.16 11.59 22.52
N GLY A 119 -0.16 11.76 21.21
CA GLY A 119 0.87 11.19 20.36
C GLY A 119 1.18 12.04 19.14
N LEU A 120 2.40 11.84 18.66
CA LEU A 120 2.99 12.43 17.47
C LEU A 120 3.58 11.29 16.64
N GLU A 121 3.30 11.28 15.35
CA GLU A 121 3.84 10.31 14.39
C GLU A 121 4.41 11.08 13.19
N TRP A 122 5.65 10.80 12.83
CA TRP A 122 6.25 11.24 11.57
C TRP A 122 6.51 10.00 10.72
N ARG A 123 5.88 9.91 9.55
CA ARG A 123 6.02 8.76 8.67
C ARG A 123 6.48 9.17 7.28
N THR A 124 7.40 8.40 6.72
CA THR A 124 7.87 8.54 5.34
C THR A 124 7.55 7.26 4.57
N GLU A 125 6.90 7.42 3.43
CA GLU A 125 6.60 6.35 2.49
C GLU A 125 7.39 6.63 1.21
N THR A 126 8.10 5.63 0.68
CA THR A 126 8.75 5.73 -0.63
C THR A 126 8.39 4.53 -1.50
N LEU A 127 8.22 4.76 -2.79
CA LEU A 127 7.98 3.72 -3.77
C LEU A 127 8.90 3.94 -4.97
N ALA A 128 9.70 2.93 -5.29
CA ALA A 128 10.52 2.87 -6.50
C ALA A 128 9.95 1.80 -7.43
N LEU A 129 9.76 2.15 -8.70
CA LEU A 129 9.14 1.30 -9.72
C LEU A 129 9.97 1.30 -11.00
N GLU A 130 10.06 0.16 -11.65
CA GLU A 130 10.46 0.06 -13.05
C GLU A 130 9.23 0.21 -13.96
N VAL A 131 9.21 1.26 -14.77
CA VAL A 131 8.07 1.62 -15.63
C VAL A 131 8.50 1.71 -17.10
N PRO A 132 7.62 1.40 -18.07
CA PRO A 132 7.90 1.66 -19.48
C PRO A 132 8.14 3.15 -19.73
N GLN A 133 9.25 3.49 -20.37
CA GLN A 133 9.56 4.86 -20.76
C GLN A 133 8.51 5.34 -21.77
N PRO A 134 7.77 6.42 -21.47
CA PRO A 134 6.78 6.97 -22.38
C PRO A 134 7.40 7.31 -23.74
N GLY A 135 6.75 6.88 -24.82
CA GLY A 135 7.20 7.15 -26.18
C GLY A 135 8.43 6.35 -26.64
N SER A 136 8.91 5.38 -25.86
CA SER A 136 10.00 4.49 -26.29
C SER A 136 9.47 3.39 -27.23
N PRO A 137 9.78 3.42 -28.54
CA PRO A 137 9.28 2.42 -29.49
C PRO A 137 9.87 1.03 -29.26
N ARG A 138 10.95 0.94 -28.47
CA ARG A 138 11.61 -0.32 -28.07
C ARG A 138 11.22 -0.79 -26.67
N GLY A 139 10.26 -0.12 -26.01
CA GLY A 139 9.81 -0.51 -24.67
C GLY A 139 10.91 -0.41 -23.61
N ALA A 140 11.78 0.61 -23.70
CA ALA A 140 12.79 0.85 -22.68
C ALA A 140 12.13 1.02 -21.30
N ILE A 141 12.77 0.51 -20.26
CA ILE A 141 12.30 0.62 -18.88
C ILE A 141 13.13 1.68 -18.15
N VAL A 142 12.48 2.55 -17.40
CA VAL A 142 13.12 3.55 -16.54
C VAL A 142 12.70 3.34 -15.09
N ALA A 143 13.58 3.71 -14.16
CA ALA A 143 13.29 3.67 -12.73
C ALA A 143 12.70 5.01 -12.29
N GLU A 144 11.54 4.98 -11.67
CA GLU A 144 10.89 6.14 -11.06
C GLU A 144 10.80 5.98 -9.55
N ARG A 145 10.80 7.12 -8.83
CA ARG A 145 10.72 7.16 -7.38
C ARG A 145 9.70 8.19 -6.91
N TYR A 146 8.80 7.74 -6.07
CA TYR A 146 7.72 8.50 -5.46
C TYR A 146 7.88 8.51 -3.96
N GLY A 147 7.52 9.61 -3.30
CA GLY A 147 7.67 9.75 -1.86
C GLY A 147 6.57 10.59 -1.24
N ARG A 148 6.22 10.25 -0.01
CA ARG A 148 5.23 10.97 0.79
C ARG A 148 5.72 11.07 2.23
N ARG A 149 5.45 12.23 2.84
CA ARG A 149 5.62 12.45 4.28
C ARG A 149 4.25 12.66 4.92
N ILE A 150 4.02 12.02 6.05
CA ILE A 150 2.82 12.15 6.88
C ILE A 150 3.25 12.62 8.27
N LEU A 151 2.74 13.76 8.71
CA LEU A 151 2.83 14.20 10.09
C LEU A 151 1.48 14.03 10.76
N SER A 152 1.44 13.34 11.90
CA SER A 152 0.18 13.05 12.59
C SER A 152 0.26 13.46 14.04
N VAL A 153 -0.79 14.12 14.53
CA VAL A 153 -0.96 14.44 15.95
C VAL A 153 -2.28 13.85 16.39
N TYR A 154 -2.28 13.14 17.51
CA TYR A 154 -3.49 12.52 18.03
C TYR A 154 -3.60 12.63 19.54
N SER A 155 -4.83 12.55 20.01
CA SER A 155 -5.14 12.50 21.43
C SER A 155 -6.33 11.57 21.70
N GLN A 156 -6.32 10.95 22.87
CA GLN A 156 -7.39 10.10 23.34
C GLN A 156 -7.65 10.38 24.82
N LEU A 157 -8.90 10.70 25.14
CA LEU A 157 -9.37 11.01 26.48
C LEU A 157 -10.39 9.94 26.89
N HIS A 158 -10.12 9.27 28.00
CA HIS A 158 -11.05 8.35 28.64
C HIS A 158 -11.64 9.02 29.89
N VAL A 159 -12.97 9.11 29.95
CA VAL A 159 -13.70 9.76 31.05
C VAL A 159 -14.70 8.78 31.66
N PRO A 160 -14.46 8.30 32.90
CA PRO A 160 -15.49 7.60 33.65
C PRO A 160 -16.57 8.60 34.12
N LEU A 161 -17.80 8.42 33.67
CA LEU A 161 -18.94 9.30 33.96
C LEU A 161 -19.79 8.79 35.14
N LEU A 162 -19.96 7.48 35.25
CA LEU A 162 -20.73 6.81 36.30
C LEU A 162 -19.96 5.56 36.76
N GLY A 163 -19.99 5.26 38.05
CA GLY A 163 -19.34 4.09 38.63
C GLY A 163 -18.71 4.42 39.98
N SER A 164 -17.96 3.47 40.53
CA SER A 164 -17.20 3.66 41.76
C SER A 164 -15.71 3.79 41.45
N GLY A 165 -15.10 4.94 41.79
CA GLY A 165 -13.65 5.09 41.71
C GLY A 165 -12.86 4.19 42.68
N ARG A 166 -13.54 3.48 43.60
CA ARG A 166 -12.94 2.54 44.57
C ARG A 166 -13.06 1.07 44.15
N ASP A 167 -13.99 0.76 43.25
CA ASP A 167 -14.29 -0.60 42.82
C ASP A 167 -14.60 -0.62 41.32
N SER A 168 -13.68 -1.17 40.53
CA SER A 168 -13.80 -1.29 39.07
C SER A 168 -14.89 -2.27 38.61
N LEU A 169 -15.39 -3.12 39.52
CA LEU A 169 -16.48 -4.07 39.27
C LEU A 169 -17.83 -3.49 39.65
N ALA A 170 -17.88 -2.33 40.32
CA ALA A 170 -19.12 -1.69 40.69
C ALA A 170 -19.97 -1.37 39.45
N ARG A 171 -21.26 -1.66 39.56
CA ARG A 171 -22.27 -1.38 38.55
C ARG A 171 -23.40 -0.56 39.16
N PRO A 172 -24.07 0.30 38.39
CA PRO A 172 -23.83 0.59 36.97
C PRO A 172 -22.55 1.41 36.72
N ARG A 173 -21.96 1.29 35.52
CA ARG A 173 -20.81 2.11 35.08
C ARG A 173 -21.01 2.66 33.68
N LEU A 174 -20.61 3.91 33.47
CA LEU A 174 -20.70 4.63 32.20
C LEU A 174 -19.35 5.28 31.92
N ALA A 175 -18.81 5.05 30.74
CA ALA A 175 -17.55 5.65 30.30
C ALA A 175 -17.70 6.27 28.91
N LEU A 176 -17.02 7.40 28.72
CA LEU A 176 -16.93 8.12 27.45
C LEU A 176 -15.46 8.15 27.01
N ASP A 177 -15.19 7.62 25.82
CA ASP A 177 -13.92 7.82 25.12
C ASP A 177 -14.12 8.90 24.06
N LEU A 178 -13.23 9.89 24.04
CA LEU A 178 -13.12 10.88 22.98
C LEU A 178 -11.73 10.78 22.37
N ALA A 179 -11.65 10.77 21.04
CA ALA A 179 -10.38 10.76 20.35
C ALA A 179 -10.41 11.70 19.15
N GLY A 180 -9.25 12.22 18.79
CA GLY A 180 -9.06 13.03 17.60
C GLY A 180 -7.67 12.80 17.04
N ARG A 181 -7.59 12.65 15.73
CA ARG A 181 -6.33 12.56 15.00
C ARG A 181 -6.33 13.54 13.83
N TYR A 182 -5.28 14.32 13.72
CA TYR A 182 -4.99 15.16 12.56
C TYR A 182 -3.81 14.57 11.82
N ASP A 183 -3.98 14.33 10.52
CA ASP A 183 -2.92 13.85 9.64
C ASP A 183 -2.67 14.90 8.55
N HIS A 184 -1.41 15.27 8.33
CA HIS A 184 -0.99 16.13 7.22
C HIS A 184 -0.11 15.35 6.26
N TYR A 185 -0.65 15.10 5.07
CA TYR A 185 0.01 14.45 3.96
C TYR A 185 0.68 15.50 3.06
N SER A 186 1.95 15.28 2.68
CA SER A 186 2.68 16.19 1.79
C SER A 186 2.06 16.35 0.38
N ASP A 187 1.20 15.42 -0.03
CA ASP A 187 0.57 15.34 -1.35
C ASP A 187 -0.97 15.48 -1.31
N PHE A 188 -1.64 15.10 -0.21
CA PHE A 188 -3.10 15.19 -0.06
C PHE A 188 -3.59 16.28 0.92
N GLY A 189 -2.69 16.94 1.65
CA GLY A 189 -3.04 17.96 2.62
C GLY A 189 -3.52 17.40 3.96
N GLY A 190 -4.31 18.18 4.69
CA GLY A 190 -4.73 17.88 6.06
C GLY A 190 -6.08 17.18 6.16
N THR A 191 -6.21 16.23 7.09
CA THR A 191 -7.48 15.62 7.48
C THR A 191 -7.62 15.57 9.00
N PHE A 192 -8.85 15.73 9.50
CA PHE A 192 -9.16 15.58 10.92
C PHE A 192 -10.22 14.50 11.13
N ASN A 193 -9.88 13.53 11.96
CA ASN A 193 -10.61 12.30 12.21
C ASN A 193 -11.04 12.23 13.69
N PRO A 194 -12.21 12.78 14.05
CA PRO A 194 -12.76 12.66 15.40
C PRO A 194 -13.43 11.30 15.63
N MET A 195 -13.48 10.88 16.89
CA MET A 195 -14.20 9.69 17.36
C MET A 195 -14.75 9.92 18.77
N ALA A 196 -15.94 9.40 19.03
CA ALA A 196 -16.57 9.34 20.34
C ALA A 196 -17.16 7.94 20.56
N ARG A 197 -16.94 7.36 21.74
CA ARG A 197 -17.50 6.07 22.15
C ARG A 197 -18.09 6.17 23.55
N LEU A 198 -19.28 5.63 23.72
CA LEU A 198 -19.94 5.49 25.00
C LEU A 198 -20.10 4.00 25.33
N GLU A 199 -19.66 3.59 26.51
CA GLU A 199 -19.93 2.26 27.05
C GLU A 199 -20.71 2.38 28.36
N TRP A 200 -21.86 1.71 28.42
CA TRP A 200 -22.71 1.64 29.60
C TRP A 200 -22.94 0.20 30.01
N ILE A 201 -22.38 -0.18 31.15
CA ILE A 201 -22.65 -1.47 31.79
C ILE A 201 -23.63 -1.21 32.92
N ALA A 202 -24.89 -1.48 32.63
CA ALA A 202 -25.98 -1.25 33.56
C ALA A 202 -26.01 -2.32 34.67
N SER A 203 -25.73 -3.58 34.32
CA SER A 203 -25.77 -4.75 35.20
C SER A 203 -24.83 -5.85 34.71
N ASP A 204 -24.77 -6.98 35.42
CA ASP A 204 -23.98 -8.17 35.02
C ASP A 204 -24.38 -8.74 33.66
N TRP A 205 -25.63 -8.54 33.26
CA TRP A 205 -26.21 -9.15 32.07
C TRP A 205 -26.42 -8.15 30.93
N LEU A 206 -26.24 -6.84 31.17
CA LEU A 206 -26.49 -5.79 30.18
C LEU A 206 -25.31 -4.83 30.02
N ASN A 207 -24.72 -4.85 28.82
CA ASN A 207 -23.71 -3.91 28.36
C ASN A 207 -24.15 -3.29 27.02
N LEU A 208 -24.22 -1.97 26.97
CA LEU A 208 -24.57 -1.19 25.79
C LEU A 208 -23.35 -0.38 25.34
N ARG A 209 -23.08 -0.41 24.04
CA ARG A 209 -21.98 0.34 23.42
C ARG A 209 -22.50 1.14 22.24
N ALA A 210 -22.12 2.40 22.18
CA ALA A 210 -22.36 3.28 21.05
C ALA A 210 -21.05 3.92 20.61
N SER A 211 -20.84 4.05 19.31
CA SER A 211 -19.64 4.69 18.77
C SER A 211 -19.95 5.45 17.50
N TRP A 212 -19.30 6.59 17.34
CA TRP A 212 -19.32 7.40 16.13
C TRP A 212 -17.91 7.92 15.84
N GLY A 213 -17.56 8.05 14.57
CA GLY A 213 -16.30 8.66 14.20
C GLY A 213 -16.11 8.78 12.69
N ARG A 214 -15.06 9.47 12.30
CA ARG A 214 -14.58 9.58 10.92
C ARG A 214 -13.21 8.91 10.81
N SER A 215 -12.93 8.38 9.62
CA SER A 215 -11.62 7.86 9.27
C SER A 215 -11.30 8.31 7.85
N TYR A 216 -10.03 8.55 7.58
CA TYR A 216 -9.52 8.90 6.27
C TYR A 216 -8.18 8.20 6.08
N ARG A 217 -7.95 7.72 4.86
CA ARG A 217 -6.65 7.21 4.43
C ARG A 217 -6.42 7.69 3.01
N ALA A 218 -5.34 8.45 2.80
CA ALA A 218 -4.90 8.79 1.45
C ALA A 218 -4.60 7.51 0.67
N PRO A 219 -4.86 7.45 -0.65
CA PRO A 219 -4.45 6.32 -1.49
C PRO A 219 -2.96 6.02 -1.31
N THR A 220 -2.60 4.75 -1.29
CA THR A 220 -1.20 4.31 -1.17
C THR A 220 -0.40 4.72 -2.41
N LEU A 221 0.93 4.81 -2.29
CA LEU A 221 1.78 5.23 -3.42
C LEU A 221 1.65 4.26 -4.61
N ASP A 222 1.47 2.96 -4.38
CA ASP A 222 1.23 1.99 -5.44
C ASP A 222 -0.12 2.24 -6.11
N ALA A 223 -1.19 2.53 -5.37
CA ALA A 223 -2.48 2.85 -6.00
C ALA A 223 -2.44 4.13 -6.86
N LEU A 224 -1.52 5.07 -6.57
CA LEU A 224 -1.38 6.33 -7.32
C LEU A 224 -0.46 6.20 -8.53
N TYR A 225 0.58 5.38 -8.42
CA TYR A 225 1.68 5.34 -9.37
C TYR A 225 1.93 3.95 -9.96
N ASP A 226 1.10 2.95 -9.66
CA ASP A 226 1.19 1.65 -10.31
C ASP A 226 0.98 1.84 -11.81
N THR A 227 2.07 1.62 -12.55
CA THR A 227 2.09 1.64 -14.00
C THR A 227 1.81 0.24 -14.54
N SER A 228 0.87 -0.50 -13.95
CA SER A 228 0.20 -1.63 -14.60
C SER A 228 -0.62 -1.11 -15.80
N GLN A 229 0.09 -0.52 -16.75
CA GLN A 229 -0.44 -0.10 -18.01
C GLN A 229 -0.85 -1.38 -18.74
N ASN A 230 -2.16 -1.54 -18.91
CA ASN A 230 -2.68 -2.15 -20.12
C ASN A 230 -2.19 -1.29 -21.28
N VAL A 231 -0.97 -1.56 -21.76
CA VAL A 231 -0.52 -1.03 -23.04
C VAL A 231 -1.33 -1.78 -24.10
N SER A 232 -2.54 -1.29 -24.38
CA SER A 232 -3.29 -1.71 -25.55
C SER A 232 -2.70 -0.99 -26.76
N GLY A 233 -1.68 -1.60 -27.36
CA GLY A 233 -1.22 -1.24 -28.69
C GLY A 233 -2.05 -1.99 -29.74
N LEU A 234 -2.61 -1.28 -30.72
CA LEU A 234 -3.05 -1.91 -31.95
C LEU A 234 -1.80 -2.33 -32.73
N THR A 235 -1.46 -3.63 -32.70
CA THR A 235 -0.49 -4.18 -33.63
C THR A 235 -1.18 -4.27 -34.99
N VAL A 236 -0.86 -3.34 -35.88
CA VAL A 236 -1.23 -3.48 -37.31
C VAL A 236 -0.41 -4.64 -37.84
N VAL A 237 -1.07 -5.73 -38.20
CA VAL A 237 -0.46 -6.86 -38.92
C VAL A 237 -0.60 -6.54 -40.40
N PRO A 238 0.47 -6.12 -41.11
CA PRO A 238 0.39 -5.83 -42.53
C PRO A 238 0.20 -7.15 -43.28
N ASP A 239 -0.76 -7.22 -44.20
CA ASP A 239 -0.90 -8.35 -45.10
C ASP A 239 0.20 -8.28 -46.20
N PRO A 240 1.15 -9.23 -46.25
CA PRO A 240 2.21 -9.23 -47.24
C PRO A 240 1.73 -9.49 -48.67
N LEU A 241 0.48 -9.92 -48.87
CA LEU A 241 -0.16 -10.12 -50.17
C LEU A 241 -1.06 -8.95 -50.59
N SER A 242 -1.27 -7.95 -49.72
CA SER A 242 -2.06 -6.75 -50.01
C SER A 242 -1.23 -5.75 -50.81
N ALA A 243 -1.73 -5.34 -51.99
CA ALA A 243 -1.08 -4.33 -52.83
C ALA A 243 -0.95 -2.95 -52.15
N SER A 244 -1.70 -2.70 -51.07
CA SER A 244 -1.68 -1.46 -50.30
C SER A 244 -0.93 -1.54 -48.96
N GLY A 245 -0.43 -2.71 -48.56
CA GLY A 245 0.36 -2.88 -47.31
C GLY A 245 -0.37 -2.49 -46.01
N ARG A 246 -1.71 -2.48 -46.05
CA ARG A 246 -2.64 -2.27 -44.95
C ARG A 246 -3.75 -3.30 -45.05
#